data_AF-A0A069EY11-F1
#
_entry.id   AF-A0A069EY11-F1
#
_cell.length_a   1.000
_cell.length_b   1.000
_cell.length_c   1.000
_cell.angle_alpha   90.00
_cell.angle_beta   90.00
_cell.angle_gamma   90.00
#
_symmetry.space_group_name_H-M   'P 1'
#
loop_
_entity.id
_entity.type
_entity.pdbx_description
1 polymer ?
#
loop_
_entity_poly.entity_id
_entity_poly.type
_entity_poly.pdbx_seq_one_letter_code
_entity_poly.pdbx_strand_id
1 'polypeptide(L)'
;MNRWSNESLQLIGLIASLLIGTILYTILLVESDIGFLGLLILPVIVVSSLAFGMRAGLTISVTLLIFLFIYFLSFAPVNDQGEVQFFNWRGIGFTILLLVLSVVSGLVHQLVKRVQQSRLALEERARQLIAVDPETWLDNAERFRIDVISERDRLVRHGGAYSVSFITIHEFSRFEEKYGRTEYEWFLNYFSDELHTATRRTDQKYRIAHDTFAILFPYTSPEAVQVVHDRLRPLLEHYELQSGEYETLTYDDSSYEVTLENAAVMVDAILEIASSSN
;
A
#
# COMPACT_ATOMS: atom_id res chain seq x y z
N MET A 1 -24.38 16.70 -4.64
CA MET A 1 -25.33 15.89 -3.85
C MET A 1 -24.67 14.55 -3.58
N ASN A 2 -24.12 14.34 -2.37
CA ASN A 2 -23.35 13.15 -2.01
C ASN A 2 -24.24 11.90 -2.15
N ARG A 3 -24.04 11.12 -3.23
CA ARG A 3 -24.63 9.79 -3.34
C ARG A 3 -23.84 8.89 -2.41
N TRP A 4 -24.46 8.50 -1.30
CA TRP A 4 -23.94 7.47 -0.41
C TRP A 4 -23.65 6.21 -1.24
N SER A 5 -22.42 5.69 -1.13
CA SER A 5 -22.07 4.43 -1.79
C SER A 5 -22.80 3.27 -1.12
N ASN A 6 -23.06 2.19 -1.87
CA ASN A 6 -23.68 0.98 -1.29
C ASN A 6 -22.89 0.45 -0.08
N GLU A 7 -21.56 0.56 -0.11
CA GLU A 7 -20.68 0.16 1.00
C GLU A 7 -20.90 1.02 2.25
N SER A 8 -21.10 2.32 2.09
CA SER A 8 -21.39 3.23 3.21
C SER A 8 -22.74 2.92 3.88
N LEU A 9 -23.76 2.58 3.08
CA LEU A 9 -25.07 2.16 3.59
C LEU A 9 -24.97 0.82 4.34
N GLN A 10 -24.19 -0.13 3.82
CA GLN A 10 -23.92 -1.41 4.50
C GLN A 10 -23.19 -1.21 5.82
N LEU A 11 -22.17 -0.36 5.86
CA LEU A 11 -21.42 -0.04 7.09
C LEU A 11 -22.35 0.58 8.14
N ILE A 12 -23.19 1.54 7.75
CA ILE A 12 -24.17 2.17 8.65
C ILE A 12 -25.15 1.12 9.20
N GLY A 13 -25.65 0.22 8.34
CA GLY A 13 -26.53 -0.87 8.76
C GLY A 13 -25.87 -1.82 9.77
N LEU A 14 -24.60 -2.18 9.56
CA LEU A 14 -23.83 -3.04 10.48
C LEU A 14 -23.52 -2.34 11.82
N ILE A 15 -23.21 -1.04 11.79
CA ILE A 15 -23.00 -0.27 13.02
C ILE A 15 -24.31 -0.14 13.80
N ALA A 16 -25.42 0.12 13.12
CA ALA A 16 -26.75 0.18 13.73
C ALA A 16 -27.14 -1.17 14.37
N SER A 17 -26.88 -2.29 13.70
CA SER A 17 -27.16 -3.62 14.27
C SER A 17 -26.26 -3.94 15.47
N LEU A 18 -25.00 -3.49 15.46
CA LEU A 18 -24.11 -3.60 16.60
C LEU A 18 -24.66 -2.79 17.80
N LEU A 19 -25.08 -1.54 17.59
CA LEU A 19 -25.66 -0.69 18.63
C LEU A 19 -26.96 -1.27 19.21
N ILE A 20 -27.84 -1.78 18.35
CA ILE A 20 -29.08 -2.43 18.79
C ILE A 20 -28.76 -3.69 19.61
N GLY A 21 -27.80 -4.50 19.15
CA GLY A 21 -27.39 -5.70 19.84
C GLY A 21 -26.70 -5.42 21.18
N THR A 22 -25.92 -4.34 21.30
CA THR A 22 -25.33 -3.94 22.60
C THR A 22 -26.41 -3.46 23.58
N ILE A 23 -27.38 -2.68 23.12
CA ILE A 23 -28.52 -2.28 23.96
C ILE A 23 -29.29 -3.51 24.45
N LEU A 24 -29.64 -4.44 23.55
CA LEU A 24 -30.33 -5.67 23.90
C LEU A 24 -29.53 -6.50 24.92
N TYR A 25 -28.20 -6.58 24.75
CA TYR A 25 -27.32 -7.28 25.69
C TYR A 25 -27.37 -6.65 27.08
N THR A 26 -27.31 -5.31 27.16
CA THR A 26 -27.36 -4.61 28.44
C THR A 26 -28.71 -4.76 29.15
N ILE A 27 -29.82 -4.76 28.41
CA ILE A 27 -31.16 -5.00 28.98
C ILE A 27 -31.24 -6.41 29.59
N LEU A 28 -30.80 -7.42 28.83
CA LEU A 28 -30.74 -8.80 29.33
C LEU A 28 -29.84 -8.92 30.57
N LEU A 29 -28.72 -8.18 30.60
CA LEU A 29 -27.75 -8.20 31.70
C LEU A 29 -28.32 -7.62 32.99
N VAL A 30 -29.04 -6.49 32.92
CA VAL A 30 -29.64 -5.85 34.10
C VAL A 30 -30.68 -6.74 34.77
N GLU A 31 -31.39 -7.57 34.00
CA GLU A 31 -32.36 -8.54 34.53
C GLU A 31 -31.75 -9.87 35.02
N SER A 32 -30.41 -10.00 34.98
CA SER A 32 -29.69 -11.23 35.28
C SER A 32 -28.71 -11.08 36.45
N ASP A 33 -28.52 -12.14 37.25
CA ASP A 33 -27.60 -12.13 38.40
C ASP A 33 -26.10 -12.25 38.02
N ILE A 34 -25.77 -12.13 36.73
CA ILE A 34 -24.41 -12.34 36.16
C ILE A 34 -23.44 -11.21 36.55
N GLY A 35 -23.95 -10.10 37.08
CA GLY A 35 -23.16 -9.02 37.68
C GLY A 35 -22.18 -8.33 36.71
N PHE A 36 -21.14 -7.71 37.27
CA PHE A 36 -20.14 -6.91 36.53
C PHE A 36 -19.35 -7.72 35.48
N LEU A 37 -19.21 -9.04 35.67
CA LEU A 37 -18.46 -9.90 34.74
C LEU A 37 -19.11 -9.99 33.35
N GLY A 38 -20.44 -10.02 33.28
CA GLY A 38 -21.15 -10.00 31.99
C GLY A 38 -20.90 -8.70 31.22
N LEU A 39 -20.78 -7.57 31.92
CA LEU A 39 -20.51 -6.28 31.28
C LEU A 39 -19.14 -6.23 30.57
N LEU A 40 -18.15 -6.98 31.06
CA LEU A 40 -16.81 -7.02 30.47
C LEU A 40 -16.71 -7.94 29.25
N ILE A 41 -17.56 -8.96 29.13
CA ILE A 41 -17.49 -9.96 28.06
C ILE A 41 -17.77 -9.34 26.68
N LEU A 42 -18.82 -8.52 26.58
CA LEU A 42 -19.22 -7.89 25.33
C LEU A 42 -18.13 -7.00 24.71
N PRO A 43 -17.54 -6.02 25.43
CA PRO A 43 -16.50 -5.17 24.84
C PRO A 43 -15.26 -5.98 24.45
N VAL A 44 -14.88 -7.00 25.21
CA VAL A 44 -13.75 -7.87 24.85
C VAL A 44 -14.01 -8.57 23.51
N ILE A 45 -15.19 -9.17 23.32
CA ILE A 45 -15.54 -9.86 22.06
C ILE A 45 -15.66 -8.87 20.90
N VAL A 46 -16.34 -7.74 21.10
CA VAL A 46 -16.57 -6.76 20.03
C VAL A 46 -15.25 -6.13 19.59
N VAL A 47 -14.42 -5.68 20.53
CA VAL A 47 -13.13 -5.03 20.23
C VAL A 47 -12.16 -6.03 19.60
N SER A 48 -12.05 -7.25 20.13
CA SER A 48 -11.19 -8.27 19.53
C SER A 48 -11.62 -8.66 18.11
N SER A 49 -12.92 -8.78 17.86
CA SER A 49 -13.45 -9.06 16.51
C SER A 49 -13.25 -7.88 15.54
N LEU A 50 -13.36 -6.64 16.02
CA LEU A 50 -13.06 -5.43 15.23
C LEU A 50 -11.56 -5.30 14.91
N ALA A 51 -10.68 -5.67 15.83
CA ALA A 51 -9.24 -5.52 15.67
C ALA A 51 -8.62 -6.66 14.85
N PHE A 52 -8.96 -7.90 15.16
CA PHE A 52 -8.30 -9.10 14.62
C PHE A 52 -9.18 -9.89 13.65
N GLY A 53 -10.42 -9.42 13.42
CA GLY A 53 -11.37 -10.02 12.50
C GLY A 53 -12.21 -11.15 13.08
N MET A 54 -13.15 -11.63 12.26
CA MET A 54 -14.21 -12.57 12.65
C MET A 54 -13.69 -13.86 13.32
N ARG A 55 -12.54 -14.38 12.89
CA ARG A 55 -11.98 -15.63 13.43
C ARG A 55 -11.60 -15.48 14.91
N ALA A 56 -10.95 -14.38 15.27
CA ALA A 56 -10.55 -14.10 16.65
C ALA A 56 -11.76 -13.82 17.54
N GLY A 57 -12.73 -13.05 17.04
CA GLY A 57 -13.99 -12.81 17.75
C GLY A 57 -14.74 -14.10 18.05
N LEU A 58 -14.84 -15.00 17.08
CA LEU A 58 -15.58 -16.26 17.22
C LEU A 58 -14.86 -17.25 18.14
N THR A 59 -13.53 -17.36 18.06
CA THR A 59 -12.77 -18.21 18.99
C THR A 59 -12.92 -17.74 20.43
N ILE A 60 -12.78 -16.43 20.69
CA ILE A 60 -12.97 -15.86 22.04
C ILE A 60 -14.39 -16.09 22.54
N SER A 61 -15.40 -15.91 21.68
CA SER A 61 -16.81 -16.13 22.03
C SER A 61 -17.07 -17.59 22.40
N VAL A 62 -16.54 -18.53 21.63
CA VAL A 62 -16.69 -19.98 21.88
C VAL A 62 -15.93 -20.40 23.13
N THR A 63 -14.70 -19.93 23.33
CA THR A 63 -13.90 -20.22 24.54
C THR A 63 -14.59 -19.69 25.80
N LEU A 64 -15.12 -18.47 25.75
CA LEU A 64 -15.88 -17.90 26.87
C LEU A 64 -17.18 -18.67 27.15
N LEU A 65 -17.86 -19.14 26.10
CA LEU A 65 -19.06 -19.96 26.25
C LEU A 65 -18.73 -21.30 26.92
N ILE A 66 -17.65 -21.97 26.52
CA ILE A 66 -17.18 -23.22 27.14
C ILE A 66 -16.78 -22.96 28.61
N PHE A 67 -16.05 -21.89 28.88
CA PHE A 67 -15.66 -21.51 30.24
C PHE A 67 -16.89 -21.26 31.12
N LEU A 68 -17.86 -20.49 30.62
CA LEU A 68 -19.11 -20.20 31.33
C LEU A 68 -19.91 -21.49 31.59
N PHE A 69 -19.96 -22.40 30.62
CA PHE A 69 -20.61 -23.70 30.76
C PHE A 69 -19.97 -24.55 31.86
N ILE A 70 -18.64 -24.61 31.92
CA ILE A 70 -17.88 -25.32 32.98
C ILE A 70 -18.09 -24.64 34.35
N TYR A 71 -18.07 -23.31 34.39
CA TYR A 71 -18.34 -22.54 35.62
C TYR A 71 -19.73 -22.87 36.16
N PHE A 72 -20.76 -22.83 35.31
CA PHE A 72 -22.11 -23.22 35.72
C PHE A 72 -22.20 -24.69 36.14
N LEU A 73 -21.56 -25.63 35.45
CA LEU A 73 -21.50 -27.03 35.91
C LEU A 73 -20.91 -27.19 37.32
N SER A 74 -19.93 -26.35 37.67
CA SER A 74 -19.20 -26.44 38.94
C SER A 74 -19.89 -25.72 40.09
N PHE A 75 -20.71 -24.70 39.79
CA PHE A 75 -21.30 -23.79 40.78
C PHE A 75 -22.82 -23.64 40.67
N ALA A 76 -23.50 -24.45 39.84
CA ALA A 76 -24.95 -24.37 39.70
C ALA A 76 -25.63 -24.65 41.06
N PRO A 77 -26.46 -23.72 41.57
CA PRO A 77 -27.22 -23.96 42.78
C PRO A 77 -28.24 -25.08 42.52
N VAL A 78 -28.23 -26.10 43.38
CA VAL A 78 -29.20 -27.19 43.38
C VAL A 78 -30.45 -26.67 44.10
N ASN A 79 -31.63 -26.69 43.46
CA ASN A 79 -32.88 -26.34 44.14
C ASN A 79 -33.18 -27.36 45.25
N ASP A 80 -34.03 -27.01 46.22
CA ASP A 80 -34.42 -27.87 47.35
C ASP A 80 -34.99 -29.26 46.94
N GLN A 81 -35.35 -29.46 45.66
CA GLN A 81 -35.81 -30.74 45.10
C GLN A 81 -34.73 -31.51 44.32
N GLY A 82 -33.47 -31.07 44.32
CA GLY A 82 -32.37 -31.74 43.62
C GLY A 82 -32.27 -31.42 42.12
N GLU A 83 -33.14 -30.56 41.59
CA GLU A 83 -33.10 -30.16 40.18
C GLU A 83 -32.11 -29.02 39.95
N VAL A 84 -31.26 -29.19 38.94
CA VAL A 84 -30.34 -28.15 38.50
C VAL A 84 -31.07 -27.26 37.50
N GLN A 85 -31.22 -25.96 37.80
CA GLN A 85 -31.75 -24.97 36.86
C GLN A 85 -30.72 -24.67 35.76
N PHE A 86 -30.50 -25.64 34.86
CA PHE A 86 -29.49 -25.56 33.80
C PHE A 86 -29.88 -24.60 32.66
N PHE A 87 -31.17 -24.40 32.40
CA PHE A 87 -31.65 -23.89 31.11
C PHE A 87 -32.64 -22.72 31.29
N ASN A 88 -32.12 -21.54 31.60
CA ASN A 88 -32.91 -20.31 31.50
C ASN A 88 -32.87 -19.82 30.05
N TRP A 89 -34.03 -19.54 29.46
CA TRP A 89 -34.17 -18.99 28.11
C TRP A 89 -33.31 -17.73 27.89
N ARG A 90 -33.05 -16.96 28.97
CA ARG A 90 -32.15 -15.80 28.99
C ARG A 90 -30.69 -16.15 28.66
N GLY A 91 -30.17 -17.26 29.19
CA GLY A 91 -28.81 -17.73 28.91
C GLY A 91 -28.60 -18.10 27.46
N ILE A 92 -29.61 -18.72 26.84
CA ILE A 92 -29.64 -19.00 25.41
C ILE A 92 -29.66 -17.69 24.61
N GLY A 93 -30.45 -16.70 25.07
CA GLY A 93 -30.47 -15.36 24.48
C GLY A 93 -29.09 -14.70 24.48
N PHE A 94 -28.35 -14.76 25.59
CA PHE A 94 -26.98 -14.21 25.67
C PHE A 94 -26.00 -14.90 24.73
N THR A 95 -26.02 -16.24 24.67
CA THR A 95 -25.07 -16.97 23.82
C THR A 95 -25.32 -16.69 22.35
N ILE A 96 -26.58 -16.69 21.92
CA ILE A 96 -26.97 -16.32 20.56
C ILE A 96 -26.54 -14.88 20.27
N LEU A 97 -26.82 -13.94 21.19
CA LEU A 97 -26.50 -12.54 21.00
C LEU A 97 -24.99 -12.28 20.92
N LEU A 98 -24.18 -12.94 21.73
CA LEU A 98 -22.72 -12.84 21.68
C LEU A 98 -22.17 -13.39 20.35
N LEU A 99 -22.69 -14.52 19.88
CA LEU A 99 -22.30 -15.08 18.58
C LEU A 99 -22.71 -14.16 17.43
N VAL A 100 -23.92 -13.60 17.46
CA VAL A 100 -24.40 -12.64 16.46
C VAL A 100 -23.55 -11.38 16.44
N LEU A 101 -23.28 -10.79 17.62
CA LEU A 101 -22.44 -9.59 17.72
C LEU A 101 -21.00 -9.85 17.26
N SER A 102 -20.45 -11.03 17.55
CA SER A 102 -19.13 -11.45 17.09
C SER A 102 -19.06 -11.53 15.56
N VAL A 103 -20.08 -12.12 14.92
CA VAL A 103 -20.19 -12.20 13.46
C VAL A 103 -20.38 -10.82 12.84
N VAL A 104 -21.30 -10.00 13.37
CA VAL A 104 -21.56 -8.63 12.87
C VAL A 104 -20.29 -7.79 12.95
N SER A 105 -19.60 -7.80 14.09
CA SER A 105 -18.32 -7.11 14.27
C SER A 105 -17.26 -7.60 13.28
N GLY A 106 -17.19 -8.92 13.04
CA GLY A 106 -16.31 -9.51 12.05
C GLY A 106 -16.59 -9.07 10.62
N LEU A 107 -17.87 -8.90 10.26
CA LEU A 107 -18.28 -8.35 8.95
C LEU A 107 -17.88 -6.89 8.81
N VAL A 108 -17.99 -6.09 9.88
CA VAL A 108 -17.51 -4.70 9.89
C VAL A 108 -16.01 -4.66 9.61
N HIS A 109 -15.21 -5.47 10.30
CA HIS A 109 -13.77 -5.56 10.05
C HIS A 109 -13.44 -5.89 8.59
N GLN A 110 -14.13 -6.89 8.01
CA GLN A 110 -13.92 -7.27 6.62
C GLN A 110 -14.32 -6.16 5.62
N LEU A 111 -15.40 -5.44 5.88
CA LEU A 111 -15.85 -4.36 5.02
C LEU A 111 -14.85 -3.20 5.06
N VAL A 112 -14.41 -2.80 6.26
CA VAL A 112 -13.40 -1.75 6.44
C VAL A 112 -12.10 -2.11 5.71
N LYS A 113 -11.62 -3.34 5.88
CA LYS A 113 -10.40 -3.80 5.20
C LYS A 113 -10.53 -3.78 3.68
N ARG A 114 -11.68 -4.20 3.13
CA ARG A 114 -11.94 -4.15 1.68
C ARG A 114 -11.95 -2.71 1.16
N VAL A 115 -12.60 -1.79 1.87
CA VAL A 115 -12.64 -0.38 1.49
C VAL A 115 -11.23 0.23 1.52
N GLN A 116 -10.43 -0.08 2.53
CA GLN A 116 -9.04 0.38 2.62
C GLN A 116 -8.20 -0.13 1.45
N GLN A 117 -8.28 -1.42 1.13
CA GLN A 117 -7.55 -2.01 -0.01
C GLN A 117 -7.99 -1.42 -1.35
N SER A 118 -9.30 -1.22 -1.55
CA SER A 118 -9.86 -0.55 -2.72
C SER A 118 -9.31 0.87 -2.87
N ARG A 119 -9.26 1.64 -1.76
CA ARG A 119 -8.68 2.98 -1.76
C ARG A 119 -7.21 2.98 -2.13
N LEU A 120 -6.40 2.12 -1.52
CA LEU A 120 -4.97 2.02 -1.85
C LEU A 120 -4.76 1.67 -3.32
N ALA A 121 -5.51 0.71 -3.86
CA ALA A 121 -5.43 0.35 -5.28
C ALA A 121 -5.87 1.51 -6.21
N LEU A 122 -6.87 2.30 -5.80
CA LEU A 122 -7.29 3.49 -6.54
C LEU A 122 -6.25 4.61 -6.48
N GLU A 123 -5.64 4.84 -5.32
CA GLU A 123 -4.55 5.81 -5.15
C GLU A 123 -3.31 5.42 -5.97
N GLU A 124 -3.00 4.14 -6.05
CA GLU A 124 -1.91 3.62 -6.87
C GLU A 124 -2.21 3.78 -8.36
N ARG A 125 -3.42 3.42 -8.81
CA ARG A 125 -3.86 3.70 -10.20
C ARG A 125 -3.88 5.19 -10.52
N ALA A 126 -4.29 6.02 -9.57
CA ALA A 126 -4.27 7.47 -9.75
C ALA A 126 -2.83 7.98 -9.88
N ARG A 127 -1.89 7.47 -9.06
CA ARG A 127 -0.46 7.76 -9.19
C ARG A 127 0.09 7.33 -10.55
N GLN A 128 -0.31 6.17 -11.06
CA GLN A 128 0.07 5.72 -12.41
C GLN A 128 -0.44 6.68 -13.51
N LEU A 129 -1.57 7.37 -13.28
CA LEU A 129 -2.12 8.38 -14.20
C LEU A 129 -1.46 9.76 -14.07
N ILE A 130 -0.75 10.03 -12.97
CA ILE A 130 0.03 11.27 -12.84
C ILE A 130 1.29 11.08 -13.66
N ALA A 131 1.40 11.78 -14.79
CA ALA A 131 2.53 11.60 -15.71
C ALA A 131 3.91 11.96 -15.14
N VAL A 132 3.96 12.59 -13.95
CA VAL A 132 5.15 13.23 -13.37
C VAL A 132 5.40 12.72 -11.95
N ASP A 133 6.66 12.45 -11.62
CA ASP A 133 7.14 12.13 -10.28
C ASP A 133 7.12 13.38 -9.38
N PRO A 134 6.47 13.34 -8.21
CA PRO A 134 6.29 14.53 -7.36
C PRO A 134 7.57 14.99 -6.65
N GLU A 135 8.60 14.14 -6.55
CA GLU A 135 9.84 14.46 -5.84
C GLU A 135 10.90 15.07 -6.76
N THR A 136 10.92 14.66 -8.04
CA THR A 136 11.91 15.12 -9.02
C THR A 136 11.33 15.99 -10.13
N TRP A 137 10.00 16.03 -10.28
CA TRP A 137 9.28 16.64 -11.41
C TRP A 137 9.62 16.07 -12.79
N LEU A 138 10.32 14.94 -12.84
CA LEU A 138 10.56 14.17 -14.06
C LEU A 138 9.33 13.36 -14.43
N ASP A 139 9.23 12.89 -15.68
CA ASP A 139 8.14 12.01 -16.06
C ASP A 139 8.23 10.66 -15.31
N ASN A 140 7.11 9.99 -15.06
CA ASN A 140 7.09 8.76 -14.27
C ASN A 140 7.34 7.50 -15.11
N ALA A 141 7.41 6.34 -14.45
CA ALA A 141 7.59 5.03 -15.09
C ALA A 141 6.52 4.69 -16.16
N GLU A 142 5.26 5.06 -15.95
CA GLU A 142 4.20 4.77 -16.92
C GLU A 142 4.33 5.64 -18.18
N ARG A 143 4.72 6.91 -18.00
CA ARG A 143 5.00 7.82 -19.11
C ARG A 143 6.20 7.34 -19.93
N PHE A 144 7.26 6.88 -19.26
CA PHE A 144 8.40 6.23 -19.91
C PHE A 144 7.95 5.08 -20.81
N ARG A 145 7.13 4.16 -20.29
CA ARG A 145 6.63 3.00 -21.03
C ARG A 145 5.85 3.40 -22.28
N ILE A 146 4.96 4.39 -22.16
CA ILE A 146 4.17 4.93 -23.27
C ILE A 146 5.10 5.54 -24.33
N ASP A 147 6.08 6.34 -23.91
CA ASP A 147 6.94 7.10 -24.80
C ASP A 147 7.95 6.20 -25.53
N VAL A 148 8.50 5.18 -24.89
CA VAL A 148 9.35 4.16 -25.54
C VAL A 148 8.57 3.42 -26.64
N ILE A 149 7.33 3.02 -26.37
CA ILE A 149 6.46 2.37 -27.36
C ILE A 149 6.13 3.34 -28.50
N SER A 150 5.84 4.60 -28.18
CA SER A 150 5.57 5.63 -29.18
C SER A 150 6.80 5.89 -30.06
N GLU A 151 8.01 5.89 -29.51
CA GLU A 151 9.24 6.13 -30.25
C GLU A 151 9.58 4.95 -31.16
N ARG A 152 9.34 3.71 -30.71
CA ARG A 152 9.36 2.52 -31.58
C ARG A 152 8.41 2.68 -32.77
N ASP A 153 7.19 3.14 -32.53
CA ASP A 153 6.21 3.30 -33.62
C ASP A 153 6.60 4.44 -34.59
N ARG A 154 7.33 5.46 -34.12
CA ARG A 154 7.94 6.49 -34.96
C ARG A 154 9.11 5.94 -35.77
N LEU A 155 9.98 5.16 -35.13
CA LEU A 155 11.11 4.47 -35.75
C LEU A 155 10.63 3.59 -36.91
N VAL A 156 9.57 2.79 -36.71
CA VAL A 156 8.96 1.94 -37.75
C VAL A 156 8.44 2.77 -38.94
N ARG A 157 7.92 3.97 -38.69
CA ARG A 157 7.32 4.82 -39.73
C ARG A 157 8.32 5.68 -40.49
N HIS A 158 9.35 6.18 -39.82
CA HIS A 158 10.26 7.20 -40.36
C HIS A 158 11.70 6.72 -40.50
N GLY A 159 12.03 5.54 -39.97
CA GLY A 159 13.41 5.06 -39.85
C GLY A 159 14.24 5.86 -38.86
N GLY A 160 15.55 5.59 -38.86
CA GLY A 160 16.52 6.18 -37.93
C GLY A 160 16.90 5.22 -36.81
N ALA A 161 17.22 5.79 -35.66
CA ALA A 161 17.51 5.10 -34.41
C ALA A 161 17.19 6.04 -33.24
N TYR A 162 16.93 5.48 -32.06
CA TYR A 162 16.89 6.24 -30.82
C TYR A 162 17.64 5.47 -29.75
N SER A 163 18.08 6.15 -28.71
CA SER A 163 18.78 5.52 -27.60
C SER A 163 18.01 5.69 -26.30
N VAL A 164 18.07 4.69 -25.44
CA VAL A 164 17.57 4.77 -24.06
C VAL A 164 18.73 4.54 -23.13
N SER A 165 18.82 5.35 -22.08
CA SER A 165 19.79 5.15 -21.02
C SER A 165 19.11 5.01 -19.66
N PHE A 166 19.74 4.23 -18.79
CA PHE A 166 19.40 4.09 -17.39
C PHE A 166 20.59 4.48 -16.52
N ILE A 167 20.30 5.15 -15.41
CA ILE A 167 21.26 5.49 -14.35
C ILE A 167 20.65 4.98 -13.05
N THR A 168 21.31 4.01 -12.40
CA THR A 168 20.87 3.44 -11.12
C THR A 168 21.86 3.79 -10.03
N ILE A 169 21.39 4.43 -8.95
CA ILE A 169 22.23 4.82 -7.82
C ILE A 169 22.22 3.69 -6.79
N HIS A 170 23.37 3.10 -6.48
CA HIS A 170 23.47 2.03 -5.51
C HIS A 170 23.33 2.55 -4.07
N GLU A 171 22.73 1.72 -3.22
CA GLU A 171 22.54 2.01 -1.79
C GLU A 171 21.78 3.33 -1.52
N PHE A 172 20.92 3.77 -2.44
CA PHE A 172 20.23 5.05 -2.34
C PHE A 172 19.36 5.20 -1.08
N SER A 173 18.72 4.12 -0.62
CA SER A 173 17.99 4.14 0.66
C SER A 173 18.92 4.31 1.88
N ARG A 174 20.17 3.81 1.84
CA ARG A 174 21.14 4.07 2.92
C ARG A 174 21.60 5.52 2.92
N PHE A 175 21.70 6.15 1.74
CA PHE A 175 21.98 7.57 1.64
C PHE A 175 20.86 8.39 2.33
N GLU A 176 19.59 8.07 2.08
CA GLU A 176 18.45 8.69 2.78
C GLU A 176 18.50 8.44 4.30
N GLU A 177 18.78 7.21 4.74
CA GLU A 177 18.89 6.87 6.17
C GLU A 177 20.05 7.61 6.87
N LYS A 178 21.19 7.78 6.18
CA LYS A 178 22.42 8.37 6.72
C LYS A 178 22.33 9.89 6.83
N TYR A 179 21.82 10.55 5.79
CA TYR A 179 21.82 12.03 5.69
C TYR A 179 20.45 12.65 5.94
N GLY A 180 19.40 11.83 5.99
CA GLY A 180 18.04 12.24 6.27
C GLY A 180 17.30 12.75 5.03
N ARG A 181 15.97 12.86 5.20
CA ARG A 181 15.03 13.21 4.12
C ARG A 181 15.30 14.57 3.46
N THR A 182 15.78 15.56 4.21
CA THR A 182 16.05 16.90 3.65
C THR A 182 17.19 16.88 2.63
N GLU A 183 18.28 16.18 2.95
CA GLU A 183 19.42 16.04 2.04
C GLU A 183 19.04 15.20 0.82
N TYR A 184 18.26 14.14 1.05
CA TYR A 184 17.68 13.32 -0.01
C TYR A 184 16.84 14.11 -1.01
N GLU A 185 15.88 14.90 -0.53
CA GLU A 185 15.04 15.74 -1.38
C GLU A 185 15.88 16.79 -2.13
N TRP A 186 16.95 17.32 -1.50
CA TRP A 186 17.84 18.26 -2.18
C TRP A 186 18.68 17.58 -3.27
N PHE A 187 19.25 16.41 -3.00
CA PHE A 187 19.96 15.61 -3.99
C PHE A 187 19.07 15.34 -5.21
N LEU A 188 17.82 14.91 -4.99
CA LEU A 188 16.88 14.61 -6.06
C LEU A 188 16.59 15.82 -6.94
N ASN A 189 16.35 16.98 -6.34
CA ASN A 189 16.11 18.22 -7.07
C ASN A 189 17.37 18.64 -7.85
N TYR A 190 18.53 18.61 -7.22
CA TYR A 190 19.81 18.96 -7.85
C TYR A 190 20.14 18.04 -9.02
N PHE A 191 19.96 16.72 -8.83
CA PHE A 191 20.18 15.73 -9.88
C PHE A 191 19.20 15.91 -11.05
N SER A 192 17.94 16.24 -10.78
CA SER A 192 16.94 16.54 -11.82
C SER A 192 17.33 17.76 -12.65
N ASP A 193 17.75 18.86 -12.00
CA ASP A 193 18.21 20.07 -12.68
C ASP A 193 19.45 19.82 -13.56
N GLU A 194 20.37 18.99 -13.07
CA GLU A 194 21.57 18.61 -13.80
C GLU A 194 21.27 17.67 -14.98
N LEU A 195 20.31 16.76 -14.84
CA LEU A 195 19.77 16.00 -15.97
C LEU A 195 19.19 16.92 -17.05
N HIS A 196 18.45 17.96 -16.66
CA HIS A 196 17.92 18.94 -17.58
C HIS A 196 19.00 19.74 -18.30
N THR A 197 20.09 20.07 -17.61
CA THR A 197 21.22 20.84 -18.15
C THR A 197 22.13 20.00 -19.04
N ALA A 198 22.34 18.72 -18.70
CA ALA A 198 23.21 17.81 -19.43
C ALA A 198 22.61 17.36 -20.78
N THR A 199 21.28 17.42 -20.93
CA THR A 199 20.52 16.90 -22.06
C THR A 199 19.84 18.00 -22.89
N ARG A 200 19.33 17.66 -24.07
CA ARG A 200 18.56 18.59 -24.91
C ARG A 200 17.13 18.68 -24.41
N ARG A 201 16.43 19.75 -24.81
CA ARG A 201 15.00 19.93 -24.53
C ARG A 201 14.12 18.83 -25.14
N THR A 202 14.57 18.22 -26.23
CA THR A 202 13.86 17.13 -26.92
C THR A 202 14.06 15.77 -26.24
N ASP A 203 15.10 15.64 -25.42
CA ASP A 203 15.38 14.40 -24.71
C ASP A 203 14.42 14.33 -23.51
N GLN A 204 13.78 13.18 -23.32
CA GLN A 204 12.79 12.99 -22.26
C GLN A 204 13.42 12.27 -21.08
N LYS A 205 13.05 12.65 -19.86
CA LYS A 205 13.69 12.20 -18.62
C LYS A 205 12.64 11.66 -17.70
N TYR A 206 12.98 10.55 -17.05
CA TYR A 206 12.05 9.80 -16.26
C TYR A 206 12.69 9.36 -14.96
N ARG A 207 11.87 9.32 -13.91
CA ARG A 207 12.16 8.54 -12.72
C ARG A 207 11.33 7.27 -12.78
N ILE A 208 11.98 6.14 -13.04
CA ILE A 208 11.29 4.86 -13.24
C ILE A 208 11.20 4.05 -11.94
N ALA A 209 12.07 4.34 -10.98
CA ALA A 209 12.11 3.71 -9.66
C ALA A 209 12.64 4.69 -8.60
N HIS A 210 12.72 4.24 -7.34
CA HIS A 210 13.25 5.05 -6.24
C HIS A 210 14.70 5.53 -6.52
N ASP A 211 15.53 4.68 -7.11
CA ASP A 211 16.96 4.86 -7.35
C ASP A 211 17.36 4.81 -8.83
N THR A 212 16.42 4.53 -9.73
CA THR A 212 16.68 4.43 -11.18
C THR A 212 16.02 5.56 -11.97
N PHE A 213 16.84 6.21 -12.78
CA PHE A 213 16.47 7.26 -13.72
C PHE A 213 16.65 6.77 -15.15
N ALA A 214 15.76 7.17 -16.05
CA ALA A 214 15.86 6.85 -17.46
C ALA A 214 15.85 8.10 -18.32
N ILE A 215 16.55 8.06 -19.44
CA ILE A 215 16.58 9.13 -20.43
C ILE A 215 16.31 8.52 -21.80
N LEU A 216 15.31 9.04 -22.51
CA LEU A 216 15.02 8.70 -23.89
C LEU A 216 15.60 9.78 -24.82
N PHE A 217 16.46 9.36 -25.73
CA PHE A 217 17.16 10.22 -26.69
C PHE A 217 16.68 9.94 -28.13
N PRO A 218 15.71 10.72 -28.65
CA PRO A 218 15.29 10.59 -30.04
C PRO A 218 16.45 10.88 -30.99
N TYR A 219 16.57 10.11 -32.08
CA TYR A 219 17.54 10.36 -33.16
C TYR A 219 19.00 10.52 -32.70
N THR A 220 19.41 9.77 -31.68
CA THR A 220 20.71 9.92 -31.02
C THR A 220 21.44 8.58 -30.97
N SER A 221 22.72 8.59 -31.36
CA SER A 221 23.58 7.41 -31.32
C SER A 221 24.16 7.16 -29.92
N PRO A 222 24.60 5.93 -29.60
CA PRO A 222 25.15 5.59 -28.29
C PRO A 222 26.34 6.45 -27.87
N GLU A 223 27.18 6.88 -28.82
CA GLU A 223 28.35 7.71 -28.50
C GLU A 223 27.93 9.09 -27.98
N ALA A 224 26.83 9.64 -28.50
CA ALA A 224 26.29 10.91 -28.04
C ALA A 224 25.60 10.78 -26.67
N VAL A 225 25.07 9.60 -26.35
CA VAL A 225 24.57 9.28 -25.00
C VAL A 225 25.73 9.30 -24.00
N GLN A 226 26.87 8.69 -24.34
CA GLN A 226 28.03 8.66 -23.45
C GLN A 226 28.52 10.07 -23.05
N VAL A 227 28.41 11.06 -23.94
CA VAL A 227 28.74 12.46 -23.62
C VAL A 227 27.86 13.03 -22.51
N VAL A 228 26.60 12.60 -22.42
CA VAL A 228 25.69 13.00 -21.32
C VAL A 228 26.11 12.33 -20.01
N HIS A 229 26.45 11.04 -20.06
CA HIS A 229 26.97 10.33 -18.87
C HIS A 229 28.26 10.95 -18.34
N ASP A 230 29.20 11.29 -19.23
CA ASP A 230 30.46 11.92 -18.85
C ASP A 230 30.25 13.31 -18.20
N ARG A 231 29.14 14.01 -18.51
CA ARG A 231 28.76 15.28 -17.85
C ARG A 231 28.15 15.07 -16.46
N LEU A 232 27.41 13.98 -16.27
CA LEU A 232 26.76 13.65 -14.99
C LEU A 232 27.72 12.97 -14.01
N ARG A 233 28.76 12.29 -14.51
CA ARG A 233 29.75 11.57 -13.69
C ARG A 233 30.34 12.42 -12.56
N PRO A 234 30.82 13.66 -12.78
CA PRO A 234 31.43 14.45 -11.70
C PRO A 234 30.46 14.73 -10.56
N LEU A 235 29.18 14.90 -10.86
CA LEU A 235 28.14 15.13 -9.87
C LEU A 235 27.95 13.92 -8.95
N LEU A 236 27.91 12.72 -9.52
CA LEU A 236 27.71 11.50 -8.74
C LEU A 236 28.98 11.09 -7.99
N GLU A 237 30.16 11.33 -8.58
CA GLU A 237 31.43 11.00 -7.93
C GLU A 237 31.82 11.96 -6.80
N HIS A 238 31.45 13.24 -6.92
CA HIS A 238 31.80 14.32 -6.00
C HIS A 238 30.58 15.16 -5.63
N TYR A 239 29.56 14.50 -5.07
CA TYR A 239 28.36 15.19 -4.64
C TYR A 239 28.64 15.98 -3.35
N GLU A 240 28.41 17.29 -3.39
CA GLU A 240 28.54 18.19 -2.23
C GLU A 240 27.24 18.21 -1.44
N LEU A 241 27.29 17.71 -0.21
CA LEU A 241 26.18 17.73 0.74
C LEU A 241 25.86 19.18 1.15
N GLN A 242 24.65 19.44 1.66
CA GLN A 242 24.34 20.78 2.22
C GLN A 242 25.24 21.16 3.41
N SER A 243 25.89 20.19 4.05
CA SER A 243 26.88 20.42 5.11
C SER A 243 28.23 20.95 4.59
N GLY A 244 28.49 20.88 3.28
CA GLY A 244 29.77 21.18 2.63
C GLY A 244 30.76 20.01 2.61
N GLU A 245 30.36 18.82 3.06
CA GLU A 245 31.14 17.59 2.90
C GLU A 245 30.87 16.95 1.53
N TYR A 246 31.83 16.19 1.00
CA TYR A 246 31.66 15.47 -0.26
C TYR A 246 31.36 13.99 -0.01
N GLU A 247 30.36 13.46 -0.69
CA GLU A 247 30.03 12.03 -0.74
C GLU A 247 30.14 11.52 -2.17
N THR A 248 30.72 10.32 -2.32
CA THR A 248 30.75 9.61 -3.60
C THR A 248 29.59 8.63 -3.66
N LEU A 249 28.69 8.83 -4.62
CA LEU A 249 27.59 7.92 -4.90
C LEU A 249 28.08 6.87 -5.91
N THR A 250 27.93 5.59 -5.55
CA THR A 250 28.22 4.50 -6.50
C THR A 250 27.00 4.33 -7.40
N TYR A 251 27.21 4.23 -8.71
CA TYR A 251 26.12 4.12 -9.67
C TYR A 251 26.49 3.17 -10.81
N ASP A 252 25.46 2.67 -11.49
CA ASP A 252 25.58 1.90 -12.73
C ASP A 252 24.85 2.66 -13.85
N ASP A 253 25.49 2.75 -15.01
CA ASP A 253 24.89 3.33 -16.20
C ASP A 253 24.90 2.36 -17.38
N SER A 254 23.75 2.23 -18.03
CA SER A 254 23.57 1.36 -19.20
C SER A 254 22.83 2.10 -20.29
N SER A 255 23.23 1.89 -21.54
CA SER A 255 22.60 2.50 -22.71
C SER A 255 22.31 1.47 -23.79
N TYR A 256 21.18 1.67 -24.47
CA TYR A 256 20.64 0.76 -25.46
C TYR A 256 20.26 1.54 -26.72
N GLU A 257 20.80 1.13 -27.86
CA GLU A 257 20.39 1.64 -29.16
C GLU A 257 19.23 0.82 -29.72
N VAL A 258 18.18 1.50 -30.14
CA VAL A 258 17.02 0.90 -30.80
C VAL A 258 17.00 1.34 -32.26
N THR A 259 17.20 0.37 -33.14
CA THR A 259 17.16 0.50 -34.60
C THR A 259 16.01 -0.35 -35.16
N LEU A 260 15.65 -0.15 -36.42
CA LEU A 260 14.57 -0.92 -37.07
C LEU A 260 14.79 -2.44 -36.99
N GLU A 261 16.03 -2.90 -37.00
CA GLU A 261 16.38 -4.32 -37.02
C GLU A 261 16.22 -4.99 -35.65
N ASN A 262 16.48 -4.26 -34.56
CA ASN A 262 16.47 -4.79 -33.20
C ASN A 262 15.27 -4.32 -32.36
N ALA A 263 14.41 -3.45 -32.91
CA ALA A 263 13.35 -2.75 -32.19
C ALA A 263 12.44 -3.66 -31.35
N ALA A 264 12.03 -4.81 -31.89
CA ALA A 264 11.15 -5.73 -31.17
C ALA A 264 11.81 -6.28 -29.89
N VAL A 265 13.05 -6.74 -29.99
CA VAL A 265 13.76 -7.36 -28.86
C VAL A 265 14.24 -6.32 -27.87
N MET A 266 14.79 -5.19 -28.35
CA MET A 266 15.34 -4.15 -27.48
C MET A 266 14.26 -3.41 -26.71
N VAL A 267 13.11 -3.13 -27.32
CA VAL A 267 12.00 -2.50 -26.60
C VAL A 267 11.51 -3.39 -25.48
N ASP A 268 11.33 -4.70 -25.72
CA ASP A 268 10.89 -5.62 -24.68
C ASP A 268 11.91 -5.69 -23.53
N ALA A 269 13.22 -5.73 -23.82
CA ALA A 269 14.27 -5.70 -22.80
C ALA A 269 14.29 -4.39 -21.99
N ILE A 270 14.15 -3.23 -22.67
CA ILE A 270 14.07 -1.91 -22.03
C ILE A 270 12.86 -1.82 -21.11
N LEU A 271 11.72 -2.37 -21.53
CA LEU A 271 10.51 -2.38 -20.73
C LEU A 271 10.59 -3.38 -19.56
N GLU A 272 11.31 -4.49 -19.73
CA GLU A 272 11.57 -5.45 -18.64
C GLU A 272 12.38 -4.80 -17.53
N ILE A 273 13.44 -4.05 -17.87
CA ILE A 273 14.23 -3.26 -16.90
C ILE A 273 13.31 -2.32 -16.11
N ALA A 274 12.50 -1.52 -16.80
CA ALA A 274 11.58 -0.58 -16.13
C ALA A 274 10.49 -1.27 -15.27
N SER A 275 10.13 -2.51 -15.59
CA SER A 275 9.19 -3.29 -14.78
C SER A 275 9.85 -3.94 -13.55
N SER A 276 11.15 -4.26 -13.65
CA SER A 276 11.92 -4.90 -12.58
C SER A 276 12.30 -3.95 -11.45
N SER A 277 12.25 -2.65 -11.71
CA SER A 277 12.62 -1.59 -10.77
C SER A 277 11.44 -1.02 -9.96
N ASN A 278 10.20 -1.48 -10.22
CA ASN A 278 9.00 -1.17 -9.42
C ASN A 278 8.78 -2.19 -8.29
#